data_AF-A0A6B3GS31-F1
#
_entry.id   AF-A0A6B3GS31-F1
#
_cell.length_a   1.000
_cell.length_b   1.000
_cell.length_c   1.000
_cell.angle_alpha   90.00
_cell.angle_beta   90.00
_cell.angle_gamma   90.00
#
_symmetry.space_group_name_H-M   'P 1'
#
loop_
_entity.id
_entity.type
_entity.pdbx_description
1 polymer ?
#
loop_
_entity_poly.entity_id
_entity_poly.type
_entity_poly.pdbx_seq_one_letter_code
_entity_poly.pdbx_strand_id
1 'polypeptide(L)'
;APTRPTLPLPAALRERGRGALLGLAVGDALGAPAENLKPSEIRRRWGRITGYVAEHPAGTDDTEYAIFSGLLLARYGSGLTTARVEAAWHRWIADLDEGPFRGAGFSERGTLENLRRGLTAPITAQHRHAWSDGLAMRAAPFGVFAAGRPEEAARLVAVDGGVSHEGEGIYGGQAVAAGVAAAMGGASTDGVVTAALSVVPDDSWTARSLRRAVAAADRGERAVR
;
A
#
# COMPACT_ATOMS: atom_id res chain seq x y z
N ALA A 1 8.60 14.90 -28.92
CA ALA A 1 9.27 13.65 -28.51
C ALA A 1 8.61 12.49 -29.25
N PRO A 2 9.35 11.50 -29.77
CA PRO A 2 8.72 10.38 -30.47
C PRO A 2 7.92 9.57 -29.46
N THR A 3 6.62 9.45 -29.70
CA THR A 3 5.72 8.56 -28.96
C THR A 3 6.21 7.13 -29.15
N ARG A 4 6.84 6.56 -28.12
CA ARG A 4 7.16 5.14 -28.08
C ARG A 4 5.86 4.37 -28.32
N PRO A 5 5.78 3.47 -29.32
CA PRO A 5 4.60 2.62 -29.46
C PRO A 5 4.55 1.71 -28.24
N THR A 6 3.61 1.97 -27.33
CA THR A 6 3.29 1.06 -26.24
C THR A 6 2.55 -0.11 -26.87
N LEU A 7 3.27 -1.20 -27.16
CA LEU A 7 2.64 -2.47 -27.46
C LEU A 7 1.61 -2.77 -26.35
N PRO A 8 0.39 -3.19 -26.69
CA PRO A 8 -0.61 -3.48 -25.67
C PRO A 8 -0.06 -4.56 -24.73
N LEU A 9 -0.19 -4.32 -23.41
CA LEU A 9 0.20 -5.31 -22.42
C LEU A 9 -0.51 -6.64 -22.73
N PRO A 10 0.16 -7.79 -22.55
CA PRO A 10 -0.49 -9.09 -22.67
C PRO A 10 -1.80 -9.11 -21.88
N ALA A 11 -2.87 -9.66 -22.45
CA ALA A 11 -4.21 -9.63 -21.84
C ALA A 11 -4.19 -10.11 -20.38
N ALA A 12 -3.45 -11.18 -20.10
CA ALA A 12 -3.26 -11.73 -18.76
C ALA A 12 -2.63 -10.72 -17.77
N LEU A 13 -1.70 -9.87 -18.21
CA LEU A 13 -1.07 -8.87 -17.35
C LEU A 13 -2.05 -7.73 -17.02
N ARG A 14 -2.88 -7.33 -17.98
CA ARG A 14 -3.95 -6.35 -17.77
C ARG A 14 -5.00 -6.86 -16.79
N GLU A 15 -5.40 -8.12 -16.92
CA GLU A 15 -6.35 -8.76 -15.99
C GLU A 15 -5.79 -8.87 -14.58
N ARG A 16 -4.52 -9.28 -14.41
CA ARG A 16 -3.85 -9.29 -13.11
C ARG A 16 -3.78 -7.89 -12.49
N GLY A 17 -3.44 -6.87 -13.29
CA GLY A 17 -3.38 -5.49 -12.82
C GLY A 17 -4.75 -4.97 -12.36
N ARG A 18 -5.79 -5.25 -13.14
CA ARG A 18 -7.18 -4.94 -12.76
C ARG A 18 -7.58 -5.70 -11.49
N GLY A 19 -7.25 -6.99 -11.40
CA GLY A 19 -7.54 -7.83 -10.24
C GLY A 19 -6.84 -7.34 -8.98
N ALA A 20 -5.59 -6.88 -9.07
CA ALA A 20 -4.85 -6.34 -7.93
C ALA A 20 -5.49 -5.04 -7.40
N LEU A 21 -5.82 -4.09 -8.29
CA LEU A 21 -6.41 -2.81 -7.87
C LEU A 21 -7.86 -2.97 -7.38
N LEU A 22 -8.66 -3.82 -8.03
CA LEU A 22 -10.01 -4.11 -7.55
C LEU A 22 -10.00 -4.96 -6.28
N GLY A 23 -9.06 -5.89 -6.16
CA GLY A 23 -8.90 -6.71 -4.95
C GLY A 23 -8.59 -5.84 -3.72
N LEU A 24 -7.76 -4.80 -3.88
CA LEU A 24 -7.54 -3.79 -2.86
C LEU A 24 -8.86 -3.12 -2.47
N ALA A 25 -9.58 -2.52 -3.43
CA ALA A 25 -10.81 -1.79 -3.13
C ALA A 25 -11.93 -2.68 -2.55
N VAL A 26 -12.02 -3.93 -3.02
CA VAL A 26 -12.96 -4.93 -2.48
C VAL A 26 -12.57 -5.31 -1.05
N GLY A 27 -11.29 -5.55 -0.79
CA GLY A 27 -10.78 -5.91 0.54
C GLY A 27 -11.00 -4.80 1.56
N ASP A 28 -10.69 -3.56 1.18
CA ASP A 28 -10.94 -2.34 1.95
C ASP A 28 -12.44 -2.22 2.31
N ALA A 29 -13.33 -2.21 1.31
CA ALA A 29 -14.78 -2.09 1.54
C ALA A 29 -15.39 -3.26 2.34
N LEU A 30 -14.82 -4.48 2.24
CA LEU A 30 -15.23 -5.63 3.05
C LEU A 30 -14.78 -5.48 4.51
N GLY A 31 -13.58 -4.92 4.73
CA GLY A 31 -12.95 -4.77 6.03
C GLY A 31 -13.48 -3.58 6.83
N ALA A 32 -13.83 -2.47 6.16
CA ALA A 32 -14.19 -1.21 6.80
C ALA A 32 -15.27 -1.34 7.91
N PRO A 33 -16.36 -2.12 7.76
CA PRO A 33 -17.35 -2.25 8.83
C PRO A 33 -16.82 -2.96 10.09
N ALA A 34 -15.78 -3.78 9.94
CA ALA A 34 -15.16 -4.55 11.01
C ALA A 34 -13.95 -3.84 11.65
N GLU A 35 -13.56 -2.68 11.13
CA GLU A 35 -12.45 -1.89 11.66
C GLU A 35 -12.69 -1.57 13.14
N ASN A 36 -11.62 -1.63 13.96
CA ASN A 36 -11.64 -1.39 15.41
C ASN A 36 -12.52 -2.36 16.24
N LEU A 37 -13.04 -3.44 15.65
CA LEU A 37 -13.76 -4.49 16.38
C LEU A 37 -12.85 -5.67 16.75
N LYS A 38 -13.12 -6.27 17.91
CA LYS A 38 -12.46 -7.52 18.30
C LYS A 38 -13.01 -8.70 17.48
N PRO A 39 -12.23 -9.79 17.28
CA PRO A 39 -12.72 -10.99 16.60
C PRO A 39 -14.00 -11.58 17.20
N SER A 40 -14.20 -11.47 18.52
CA SER A 40 -15.43 -11.93 19.19
C SER A 40 -16.65 -11.06 18.87
N GLU A 41 -16.45 -9.77 18.61
CA GLU A 41 -17.50 -8.82 18.25
C GLU A 41 -17.93 -9.01 16.80
N ILE A 42 -16.95 -9.17 15.90
CA ILE A 42 -17.18 -9.54 14.49
C ILE A 42 -17.98 -10.84 14.44
N ARG A 43 -17.56 -11.87 15.19
CA ARG A 43 -18.26 -13.16 15.22
C ARG A 43 -19.68 -13.06 15.78
N ARG A 44 -19.89 -12.27 16.83
CA ARG A 44 -21.22 -12.06 17.41
C ARG A 44 -22.15 -11.35 16.44
N ARG A 45 -21.65 -10.38 15.66
CA ARG A 45 -22.46 -9.55 14.77
C ARG A 45 -22.74 -10.20 13.42
N TRP A 46 -21.75 -10.87 12.83
CA TRP A 46 -21.83 -11.39 11.46
C TRP A 46 -21.35 -12.84 11.30
N GLY A 47 -20.84 -13.48 12.36
CA GLY A 47 -20.18 -14.78 12.23
C GLY A 47 -18.89 -14.68 11.43
N ARG A 48 -18.84 -15.31 10.26
CA ARG A 48 -17.75 -15.15 9.29
C ARG A 48 -18.23 -14.22 8.17
N ILE A 49 -17.51 -13.12 7.96
CA ILE A 49 -17.76 -12.23 6.83
C ILE A 49 -17.34 -12.96 5.54
N THR A 50 -18.28 -13.17 4.62
CA THR A 50 -18.06 -13.77 3.29
C THR A 50 -18.53 -12.87 2.15
N GLY A 51 -18.97 -11.66 2.46
CA GLY A 51 -19.50 -10.65 1.52
C GLY A 51 -19.72 -9.32 2.24
N TYR A 52 -20.21 -8.30 1.54
CA TYR A 52 -20.44 -6.98 2.11
C TYR A 52 -21.52 -7.01 3.20
N VAL A 53 -21.21 -6.40 4.34
CA VAL A 53 -22.10 -6.32 5.50
C VAL A 53 -22.62 -4.90 5.79
N ALA A 54 -22.10 -3.90 5.07
CA ALA A 54 -22.63 -2.55 5.07
C ALA A 54 -23.72 -2.41 3.99
N GLU A 55 -24.71 -1.55 4.25
CA GLU A 55 -25.77 -1.23 3.29
C GLU A 55 -25.22 -0.53 2.04
N HIS A 56 -24.22 0.34 2.23
CA HIS A 56 -23.55 1.09 1.19
C HIS A 56 -22.03 0.83 1.28
N PRO A 57 -21.53 -0.31 0.77
CA PRO A 57 -20.12 -0.64 0.85
C PRO A 57 -19.30 0.35 -0.01
N ALA A 58 -18.26 0.91 0.59
CA ALA A 58 -17.35 1.86 -0.04
C ALA A 58 -15.92 1.61 0.48
N GLY A 59 -14.93 1.94 -0.36
CA GLY A 59 -13.55 2.02 0.10
C GLY A 59 -13.35 3.20 1.05
N THR A 60 -12.24 3.16 1.78
CA THR A 60 -11.80 4.16 2.74
C THR A 60 -10.59 4.92 2.20
N ASP A 61 -9.79 5.53 3.09
CA ASP A 61 -8.56 6.19 2.73
C ASP A 61 -7.57 5.24 2.03
N ASP A 62 -7.57 3.94 2.34
CA ASP A 62 -6.81 2.91 1.63
C ASP A 62 -6.98 2.99 0.10
N THR A 63 -8.23 2.98 -0.37
CA THR A 63 -8.55 3.04 -1.80
C THR A 63 -8.22 4.41 -2.40
N GLU A 64 -8.51 5.50 -1.68
CA GLU A 64 -8.23 6.86 -2.14
C GLU A 64 -6.73 7.11 -2.31
N TYR A 65 -5.93 6.67 -1.34
CA TYR A 65 -4.48 6.77 -1.38
C TYR A 65 -3.86 5.83 -2.44
N ALA A 66 -4.43 4.65 -2.67
CA ALA A 66 -4.01 3.79 -3.77
C ALA A 66 -4.27 4.47 -5.14
N ILE A 67 -5.40 5.17 -5.31
CA ILE A 67 -5.66 5.97 -6.51
C ILE A 67 -4.65 7.11 -6.63
N PHE A 68 -4.37 7.83 -5.55
CA PHE A 68 -3.34 8.87 -5.50
C PHE A 68 -1.97 8.36 -6.00
N SER A 69 -1.49 7.24 -5.46
CA SER A 69 -0.24 6.61 -5.88
C SER A 69 -0.29 6.13 -7.34
N GLY A 70 -1.42 5.58 -7.79
CA GLY A 70 -1.63 5.20 -9.19
C GLY A 70 -1.56 6.36 -10.16
N LEU A 71 -2.13 7.52 -9.82
CA LEU A 71 -2.07 8.74 -10.63
C LEU A 71 -0.65 9.30 -10.75
N LEU A 72 0.13 9.25 -9.66
CA LEU A 72 1.55 9.61 -9.67
C LEU A 72 2.35 8.73 -10.64
N LEU A 73 2.14 7.41 -10.59
CA LEU A 73 2.80 6.47 -11.49
C LEU A 73 2.38 6.65 -12.94
N ALA A 74 1.09 6.87 -13.21
CA ALA A 74 0.59 7.13 -14.56
C ALA A 74 1.23 8.40 -15.16
N ARG A 75 1.52 9.41 -14.32
CA ARG A 75 2.09 10.68 -14.76
C ARG A 75 3.61 10.66 -14.90
N TYR A 76 4.32 10.06 -13.95
CA TYR A 76 5.78 10.17 -13.84
C TYR A 76 6.53 8.86 -14.12
N GLY A 77 5.83 7.72 -14.08
CA GLY A 77 6.41 6.39 -14.24
C GLY A 77 7.62 6.16 -13.33
N SER A 78 8.65 5.48 -13.85
CA SER A 78 9.90 5.24 -13.13
C SER A 78 10.66 6.52 -12.73
N GLY A 79 10.34 7.66 -13.34
CA GLY A 79 10.93 8.96 -13.03
C GLY A 79 10.29 9.66 -11.82
N LEU A 80 9.42 8.99 -11.05
CA LEU A 80 8.86 9.55 -9.82
C LEU A 80 9.98 9.97 -8.85
N THR A 81 9.82 11.16 -8.24
CA THR A 81 10.76 11.70 -7.24
C THR A 81 9.97 12.19 -6.03
N THR A 82 10.62 12.24 -4.86
CA THR A 82 9.97 12.67 -3.61
C THR A 82 9.40 14.09 -3.73
N ALA A 83 10.10 15.00 -4.40
CA ALA A 83 9.60 16.35 -4.68
C ALA A 83 8.31 16.37 -5.52
N ARG A 84 8.14 15.41 -6.45
CA ARG A 84 6.89 15.29 -7.24
C ARG A 84 5.75 14.71 -6.42
N VAL A 85 6.07 13.79 -5.51
CA VAL A 85 5.11 13.25 -4.55
C VAL A 85 4.65 14.36 -3.61
N GLU A 86 5.57 15.11 -3.00
CA GLU A 86 5.29 16.24 -2.11
C GLU A 86 4.42 17.30 -2.79
N ALA A 87 4.74 17.68 -4.04
CA ALA A 87 3.92 18.60 -4.81
C ALA A 87 2.50 18.08 -5.06
N ALA A 88 2.32 16.76 -5.22
CA ALA A 88 1.00 16.14 -5.34
C ALA A 88 0.25 16.11 -4.00
N TRP A 89 0.95 15.86 -2.89
CA TRP A 89 0.38 15.98 -1.54
C TRP A 89 -0.17 17.39 -1.30
N HIS A 90 0.59 18.44 -1.62
CA HIS A 90 0.08 19.81 -1.55
C HIS A 90 -1.18 19.99 -2.40
N ARG A 91 -1.08 19.66 -3.69
CA ARG A 91 -2.15 19.92 -4.66
C ARG A 91 -3.45 19.17 -4.39
N TRP A 92 -3.37 17.93 -3.92
CA TRP A 92 -4.51 17.02 -3.88
C TRP A 92 -4.92 16.62 -2.46
N ILE A 93 -4.20 17.05 -1.42
CA ILE A 93 -4.43 16.61 -0.05
C ILE A 93 -4.28 17.79 0.93
N ALA A 94 -3.08 18.35 1.08
CA ALA A 94 -2.78 19.31 2.15
C ALA A 94 -3.45 20.68 1.98
N ASP A 95 -3.53 21.17 0.75
CA ASP A 95 -4.00 22.52 0.43
C ASP A 95 -5.48 22.55 -0.01
N LEU A 96 -6.18 21.41 0.04
CA LEU A 96 -7.62 21.36 -0.22
C LEU A 96 -8.39 21.92 0.97
N ASP A 97 -9.38 22.78 0.69
CA ASP A 97 -10.29 23.36 1.69
C ASP A 97 -11.44 22.39 2.03
N GLU A 98 -11.08 21.19 2.53
CA GLU A 98 -12.04 20.11 2.86
C GLU A 98 -12.34 20.02 4.37
N GLY A 99 -11.93 21.01 5.15
CA GLY A 99 -12.13 21.04 6.60
C GLY A 99 -11.32 19.96 7.34
N PRO A 100 -11.84 19.34 8.40
CA PRO A 100 -11.10 18.34 9.18
C PRO A 100 -11.06 17.02 8.43
N PHE A 101 -10.13 16.91 7.47
CA PHE A 101 -9.70 15.71 6.73
C PHE A 101 -10.28 14.40 7.32
N ARG A 102 -11.51 14.06 6.92
CA ARG A 102 -12.28 12.99 7.57
C ARG A 102 -11.81 11.66 7.00
N GLY A 103 -11.34 10.76 7.86
CA GLY A 103 -10.94 9.41 7.45
C GLY A 103 -9.43 9.20 7.29
N ALA A 104 -8.59 10.24 7.29
CA ALA A 104 -7.14 10.01 7.20
C ALA A 104 -6.58 9.29 8.44
N GLY A 105 -5.80 8.25 8.17
CA GLY A 105 -4.90 7.59 9.10
C GLY A 105 -4.08 8.54 9.97
N PHE A 106 -3.63 8.05 11.12
CA PHE A 106 -2.85 8.84 12.09
C PHE A 106 -1.50 9.32 11.51
N SER A 107 -0.90 8.55 10.61
CA SER A 107 0.33 8.87 9.87
C SER A 107 0.13 10.08 8.95
N GLU A 108 -0.86 9.99 8.07
CA GLU A 108 -1.21 10.97 7.07
C GLU A 108 -1.52 12.33 7.73
N ARG A 109 -2.21 12.31 8.88
CA ARG A 109 -2.46 13.53 9.66
C ARG A 109 -1.19 14.17 10.20
N GLY A 110 -0.23 13.39 10.67
CA GLY A 110 1.08 13.90 11.09
C GLY A 110 1.85 14.54 9.94
N THR A 111 1.82 13.91 8.76
CA THR A 111 2.41 14.45 7.54
C THR A 111 1.75 15.76 7.12
N LEU A 112 0.41 15.81 7.12
CA LEU A 112 -0.36 16.99 6.72
C LEU A 112 -0.08 18.20 7.63
N GLU A 113 0.01 17.99 8.93
CA GLU A 113 0.38 19.05 9.87
C GLU A 113 1.78 19.59 9.58
N ASN A 114 2.75 18.71 9.30
CA ASN A 114 4.10 19.13 8.94
C ASN A 114 4.15 19.91 7.61
N LEU A 115 3.42 19.46 6.59
CA LEU A 115 3.31 20.16 5.30
C LEU A 115 2.69 21.55 5.46
N ARG A 116 1.62 21.67 6.28
CA ARG A 116 0.95 22.95 6.57
C ARG A 116 1.82 23.93 7.35
N ARG A 117 2.83 23.42 8.07
CA ARG A 117 3.87 24.23 8.73
C ARG A 117 5.00 24.65 7.80
N GLY A 118 4.94 24.26 6.52
CA GLY A 118 5.97 24.57 5.51
C GLY A 118 7.21 23.69 5.60
N LEU A 119 7.12 22.52 6.25
CA LEU A 119 8.20 21.52 6.24
C LEU A 119 8.19 20.74 4.94
N THR A 120 9.36 20.25 4.53
CA THR A 120 9.55 19.44 3.31
C THR A 120 10.09 18.06 3.65
N ALA A 121 9.92 17.11 2.74
CA ALA A 121 10.47 15.77 2.88
C ALA A 121 12.02 15.81 2.99
N PRO A 122 12.64 14.98 3.85
CA PRO A 122 12.01 13.90 4.62
C PRO A 122 11.44 14.32 5.98
N ILE A 123 11.54 15.60 6.36
CA ILE A 123 11.12 16.09 7.69
C ILE A 123 9.61 15.93 7.87
N THR A 124 8.83 16.01 6.79
CA THR A 124 7.38 15.80 6.81
C THR A 124 6.98 14.43 7.36
N ALA A 125 7.82 13.41 7.17
CA ALA A 125 7.62 12.06 7.70
C ALA A 125 8.07 11.90 9.16
N GLN A 126 8.69 12.90 9.79
CA GLN A 126 9.18 12.80 11.18
C GLN A 126 8.05 13.12 12.17
N HIS A 127 7.18 12.13 12.40
CA HIS A 127 6.11 12.19 13.40
C HIS A 127 5.90 10.83 14.08
N ARG A 128 5.18 10.84 15.20
CA ARG A 128 5.02 9.68 16.10
C ARG A 128 4.45 8.40 15.45
N HIS A 129 3.80 8.53 14.30
CA HIS A 129 3.06 7.46 13.63
C HIS A 129 3.64 7.07 12.26
N ALA A 130 4.83 7.53 11.91
CA ALA A 130 5.44 7.29 10.59
C ALA A 130 5.81 5.81 10.30
N TRP A 131 5.65 4.94 11.30
CA TRP A 131 5.87 3.49 11.23
C TRP A 131 4.59 2.69 10.91
N SER A 132 3.43 3.34 10.77
CA SER A 132 2.15 2.68 10.47
C SER A 132 2.14 2.04 9.07
N ASP A 133 1.06 1.33 8.77
CA ASP A 133 0.78 0.67 7.50
C ASP A 133 0.21 1.60 6.41
N GLY A 134 0.14 2.92 6.65
CA GLY A 134 -0.43 3.90 5.71
C GLY A 134 0.23 3.89 4.31
N LEU A 135 1.52 3.55 4.25
CA LEU A 135 2.21 3.32 2.97
C LEU A 135 1.93 1.93 2.38
N ALA A 136 1.82 0.91 3.23
CA ALA A 136 1.61 -0.48 2.82
C ALA A 136 0.21 -0.68 2.20
N MET A 137 -0.82 -0.07 2.78
CA MET A 137 -2.20 -0.16 2.28
C MET A 137 -2.34 0.40 0.86
N ARG A 138 -1.54 1.41 0.50
CA ARG A 138 -1.53 2.03 -0.83
C ARG A 138 -0.43 1.53 -1.79
N ALA A 139 0.29 0.47 -1.44
CA ALA A 139 1.48 0.04 -2.17
C ALA A 139 1.20 -0.76 -3.47
N ALA A 140 -0.01 -1.31 -3.63
CA ALA A 140 -0.34 -2.18 -4.77
C ALA A 140 -0.09 -1.56 -6.17
N PRO A 141 -0.39 -0.27 -6.44
CA PRO A 141 -0.10 0.36 -7.73
C PRO A 141 1.37 0.29 -8.14
N PHE A 142 2.30 0.39 -7.19
CA PHE A 142 3.74 0.30 -7.45
C PHE A 142 4.13 -1.11 -7.93
N GLY A 143 3.58 -2.15 -7.29
CA GLY A 143 3.79 -3.52 -7.72
C GLY A 143 3.18 -3.84 -9.09
N VAL A 144 1.99 -3.29 -9.38
CA VAL A 144 1.37 -3.41 -10.71
C VAL A 144 2.22 -2.72 -11.78
N PHE A 145 2.70 -1.51 -11.52
CA PHE A 145 3.55 -0.76 -12.45
C PHE A 145 4.90 -1.44 -12.69
N ALA A 146 5.49 -2.01 -11.63
CA ALA A 146 6.76 -2.71 -11.67
C ALA A 146 6.59 -4.24 -11.78
N ALA A 147 5.58 -4.72 -12.51
CA ALA A 147 5.31 -6.15 -12.69
C ALA A 147 6.58 -6.94 -13.05
N GLY A 148 6.87 -7.99 -12.27
CA GLY A 148 8.07 -8.83 -12.41
C GLY A 148 9.38 -8.16 -11.96
N ARG A 149 9.34 -6.95 -11.38
CA ARG A 149 10.51 -6.17 -10.95
C ARG A 149 10.37 -5.71 -9.49
N PRO A 150 10.50 -6.62 -8.51
CA PRO A 150 10.28 -6.30 -7.09
C PRO A 150 11.15 -5.16 -6.54
N GLU A 151 12.42 -5.08 -6.94
CA GLU A 151 13.33 -4.02 -6.50
C GLU A 151 12.89 -2.63 -6.99
N GLU A 152 12.37 -2.53 -8.22
CA GLU A 152 11.84 -1.26 -8.74
C GLU A 152 10.55 -0.87 -8.03
N ALA A 153 9.70 -1.84 -7.70
CA ALA A 153 8.49 -1.59 -6.91
C ALA A 153 8.85 -1.02 -5.53
N ALA A 154 9.81 -1.66 -4.85
CA ALA A 154 10.33 -1.23 -3.55
C ALA A 154 11.01 0.15 -3.61
N ARG A 155 11.73 0.45 -4.69
CA ARG A 155 12.33 1.79 -4.89
C ARG A 155 11.26 2.86 -5.04
N LEU A 156 10.26 2.64 -5.90
CA LEU A 156 9.23 3.64 -6.19
C LEU A 156 8.30 3.89 -5.01
N VAL A 157 7.91 2.85 -4.26
CA VAL A 157 7.08 3.03 -3.06
C VAL A 157 7.85 3.73 -1.95
N ALA A 158 9.17 3.54 -1.83
CA ALA A 158 9.99 4.29 -0.87
C ALA A 158 10.10 5.78 -1.26
N VAL A 159 10.10 6.11 -2.56
CA VAL A 159 10.04 7.50 -3.03
C VAL A 159 8.73 8.18 -2.62
N ASP A 160 7.59 7.48 -2.71
CA ASP A 160 6.30 7.96 -2.20
C ASP A 160 6.29 8.07 -0.66
N GLY A 161 6.73 7.00 -0.01
CA GLY A 161 6.82 6.88 1.44
C GLY A 161 7.64 7.97 2.09
N GLY A 162 8.72 8.44 1.46
CA GLY A 162 9.61 9.46 2.01
C GLY A 162 8.94 10.81 2.33
N VAL A 163 7.72 11.06 1.86
CA VAL A 163 6.92 12.23 2.27
C VAL A 163 6.18 12.01 3.59
N SER A 164 5.78 10.78 3.91
CA SER A 164 4.79 10.49 4.97
C SER A 164 5.19 9.43 6.00
N HIS A 165 6.20 8.62 5.71
CA HIS A 165 6.60 7.47 6.52
C HIS A 165 8.12 7.39 6.62
N GLU A 166 8.61 6.74 7.68
CA GLU A 166 10.03 6.45 7.88
C GLU A 166 10.22 5.05 8.48
N GLY A 167 11.43 4.51 8.34
CA GLY A 167 11.80 3.21 8.92
C GLY A 167 10.81 2.10 8.57
N GLU A 168 10.18 1.51 9.58
CA GLU A 168 9.26 0.38 9.44
C GLU A 168 8.04 0.68 8.54
N GLY A 169 7.56 1.92 8.49
CA GLY A 169 6.46 2.29 7.60
C GLY A 169 6.88 2.19 6.13
N ILE A 170 8.12 2.58 5.81
CA ILE A 170 8.71 2.39 4.49
C ILE A 170 8.92 0.90 4.21
N TYR A 171 9.48 0.15 5.16
CA TYR A 171 9.75 -1.28 4.96
C TYR A 171 8.47 -2.09 4.72
N GLY A 172 7.38 -1.77 5.42
CA GLY A 172 6.07 -2.36 5.16
C GLY A 172 5.57 -2.09 3.74
N GLY A 173 5.66 -0.83 3.28
CA GLY A 173 5.34 -0.45 1.90
C GLY A 173 6.18 -1.18 0.85
N GLN A 174 7.49 -1.27 1.08
CA GLN A 174 8.42 -1.98 0.20
C GLN A 174 8.07 -3.47 0.09
N ALA A 175 7.82 -4.13 1.22
CA ALA A 175 7.45 -5.55 1.24
C ALA A 175 6.17 -5.83 0.43
N VAL A 176 5.12 -5.02 0.62
CA VAL A 176 3.86 -5.18 -0.14
C VAL A 176 4.08 -4.91 -1.63
N ALA A 177 4.73 -3.80 -2.00
CA ALA A 177 4.97 -3.47 -3.40
C ALA A 177 5.79 -4.55 -4.13
N ALA A 178 6.85 -5.05 -3.49
CA ALA A 178 7.70 -6.12 -4.02
C ALA A 178 6.94 -7.44 -4.17
N GLY A 179 6.13 -7.81 -3.18
CA GLY A 179 5.26 -8.99 -3.25
C GLY A 179 4.24 -8.91 -4.38
N VAL A 180 3.57 -7.76 -4.53
CA VAL A 180 2.63 -7.53 -5.64
C VAL A 180 3.36 -7.59 -7.00
N ALA A 181 4.55 -6.99 -7.13
CA ALA A 181 5.35 -7.08 -8.35
C ALA A 181 5.71 -8.53 -8.72
N ALA A 182 6.09 -9.34 -7.73
CA ALA A 182 6.38 -10.76 -7.96
C ALA A 182 5.12 -11.54 -8.39
N ALA A 183 3.99 -11.32 -7.73
CA ALA A 183 2.71 -11.94 -8.09
C ALA A 183 2.27 -11.57 -9.51
N MET A 184 2.43 -10.30 -9.89
CA MET A 184 2.18 -9.81 -11.24
C MET A 184 3.05 -10.53 -12.29
N GLY A 185 4.31 -10.83 -11.92
CA GLY A 185 5.24 -11.65 -12.71
C GLY A 185 4.91 -13.15 -12.75
N GLY A 186 3.93 -13.62 -11.99
CA GLY A 186 3.51 -15.03 -11.94
C GLY A 186 4.25 -15.87 -10.90
N ALA A 187 4.88 -15.25 -9.89
CA ALA A 187 5.48 -15.97 -8.78
C ALA A 187 4.44 -16.80 -7.99
N SER A 188 4.89 -17.90 -7.41
CA SER A 188 4.12 -18.64 -6.39
C SER A 188 3.99 -17.83 -5.10
N THR A 189 3.16 -18.28 -4.17
CA THR A 189 3.05 -17.68 -2.82
C THR A 189 4.41 -17.57 -2.13
N ASP A 190 5.24 -18.63 -2.19
CA ASP A 190 6.60 -18.61 -1.62
C ASP A 190 7.49 -17.58 -2.33
N GLY A 191 7.36 -17.44 -3.65
CA GLY A 191 8.08 -16.43 -4.42
C GLY A 191 7.66 -15.01 -4.06
N VAL A 192 6.37 -14.78 -3.79
CA VAL A 192 5.85 -13.49 -3.30
C VAL A 192 6.44 -13.15 -1.93
N VAL A 193 6.44 -14.09 -1.00
CA VAL A 193 7.03 -13.92 0.33
C VAL A 193 8.54 -13.67 0.25
N THR A 194 9.24 -14.41 -0.61
CA THR A 194 10.68 -14.24 -0.83
C THR A 194 10.99 -12.85 -1.38
N ALA A 195 10.23 -12.36 -2.36
CA ALA A 195 10.40 -11.02 -2.92
C ALA A 195 10.10 -9.92 -1.89
N ALA A 196 9.11 -10.10 -1.02
CA ALA A 196 8.81 -9.16 0.05
C ALA A 196 9.94 -9.09 1.08
N LEU A 197 10.53 -10.23 1.45
CA LEU A 197 11.65 -10.30 2.40
C LEU A 197 12.96 -9.77 1.81
N SER A 198 13.19 -9.91 0.49
CA SER A 198 14.47 -9.53 -0.13
C SER A 198 14.69 -8.01 -0.20
N VAL A 199 13.65 -7.20 0.01
CA VAL A 199 13.72 -5.74 -0.08
C VAL A 199 13.65 -5.03 1.27
N VAL A 200 13.56 -5.77 2.38
CA VAL A 200 13.52 -5.24 3.75
C VAL A 200 14.80 -5.59 4.51
N PRO A 201 15.32 -4.71 5.38
CA PRO A 201 16.49 -5.04 6.18
C PRO A 201 16.25 -6.23 7.10
N ASP A 202 17.19 -7.17 7.15
CA ASP A 202 17.05 -8.44 7.88
C ASP A 202 16.82 -8.27 9.39
N ASP A 203 17.35 -7.20 9.97
CA ASP A 203 17.27 -6.84 11.38
C ASP A 203 16.10 -5.89 11.71
N SER A 204 15.22 -5.60 10.75
CA SER A 204 14.01 -4.79 10.95
C SER A 204 12.90 -5.53 11.72
N TRP A 205 11.98 -4.78 12.32
CA TRP A 205 10.76 -5.35 12.89
C TRP A 205 9.85 -5.93 11.83
N THR A 206 9.79 -5.31 10.65
CA THR A 206 9.03 -5.79 9.49
C THR A 206 9.51 -7.18 9.08
N ALA A 207 10.83 -7.38 8.88
CA ALA A 207 11.36 -8.69 8.50
C ALA A 207 11.09 -9.77 9.55
N ARG A 208 11.25 -9.45 10.85
CA ARG A 208 10.88 -10.36 11.95
C ARG A 208 9.39 -10.72 11.93
N SER A 209 8.52 -9.75 11.70
CA SER A 209 7.07 -9.94 11.70
C SER A 209 6.61 -10.79 10.51
N LEU A 210 7.16 -10.53 9.32
CA LEU A 210 6.91 -11.34 8.12
C LEU A 210 7.33 -12.79 8.33
N ARG A 211 8.55 -13.04 8.82
CA ARG A 211 9.03 -14.41 9.13
C ARG A 211 8.15 -15.11 10.17
N ARG A 212 7.71 -14.40 11.19
CA ARG A 212 6.78 -14.93 12.20
C ARG A 212 5.43 -15.31 11.59
N ALA A 213 4.90 -14.48 10.68
CA ALA A 213 3.65 -14.75 9.98
C ALA A 213 3.75 -16.00 9.10
N VAL A 214 4.83 -16.13 8.32
CA VAL A 214 5.12 -17.32 7.49
C VAL A 214 5.20 -18.59 8.36
N ALA A 215 5.99 -18.55 9.44
CA ALA A 215 6.09 -19.70 10.34
C ALA A 215 4.75 -20.06 11.01
N ALA A 216 3.86 -19.08 11.22
CA ALA A 216 2.51 -19.34 11.73
C ALA A 216 1.60 -19.96 10.68
N ALA A 217 1.67 -19.50 9.43
CA ALA A 217 0.94 -20.09 8.31
C ALA A 217 1.32 -21.55 8.11
N ASP A 218 2.63 -21.87 8.13
CA ASP A 218 3.13 -23.24 8.00
C ASP A 218 2.62 -24.17 9.11
N ARG A 219 2.54 -23.66 10.35
CA ARG A 219 1.98 -24.42 11.48
C ARG A 219 0.47 -24.61 11.32
N GLY A 220 -0.24 -23.60 10.83
CA GLY A 220 -1.67 -23.66 10.57
C GLY A 220 -2.01 -24.69 9.51
N GLU A 221 -1.29 -24.70 8.38
CA GLU A 221 -1.49 -25.71 7.33
C GLU A 221 -1.29 -27.13 7.86
N ARG A 222 -0.26 -27.37 8.67
CA ARG A 222 -0.01 -28.67 9.29
C ARG A 222 -1.07 -29.09 10.30
N ALA A 223 -1.81 -28.16 10.88
CA ALA A 223 -2.87 -28.47 11.84
C ALA A 223 -4.22 -28.79 11.16
N VAL A 224 -4.38 -28.44 9.88
CA VAL A 224 -5.60 -28.68 9.09
C VAL A 224 -5.44 -29.87 8.13
N ARG A 225 -4.20 -30.30 7.85
CA ARG A 225 -3.87 -31.55 7.14
C ARG A 225 -3.81 -32.72 8.10
#